data_AF-A0A7X5N394-F1
#
_entry.id   AF-A0A7X5N394-F1
#
_cell.length_a   1.000
_cell.length_b   1.000
_cell.length_c   1.000
_cell.angle_alpha   90.00
_cell.angle_beta   90.00
_cell.angle_gamma   90.00
#
_symmetry.space_group_name_H-M   'P 1'
#
loop_
_entity.id
_entity.type
_entity.pdbx_description
1 polymer ?
#
loop_
_entity_poly.entity_id
_entity_poly.type
_entity_poly.pdbx_seq_one_letter_code
_entity_poly.pdbx_strand_id
1 'polypeptide(L)'
;ALRFDLTVPLARYVAEHEHDLSFPFRRYQMQRVYRGERAQRGRFREFYQCDIDVIGKDALSIRYDAEVLAVIHAVFAELGIGAFKVQLNNRKLLRGFFESLGVAEGELQLAVL
;
A
#
# COMPACT_ATOMS: atom_id res chain seq x y z
N ALA A 1 13.01 11.91 12.47
CA ALA A 1 13.15 12.05 11.00
C ALA A 1 11.82 12.52 10.41
N LEU A 2 11.83 13.17 9.24
CA LEU A 2 10.59 13.45 8.50
C LEU A 2 9.99 12.13 7.98
N ARG A 3 8.66 12.05 7.89
CA ARG A 3 7.96 10.83 7.44
C ARG A 3 8.21 10.56 5.95
N PHE A 4 8.56 9.33 5.64
CA PHE A 4 8.83 8.87 4.27
C PHE A 4 7.55 8.44 3.54
N ASP A 5 6.64 7.79 4.27
CA ASP A 5 5.30 7.39 3.83
C ASP A 5 4.27 7.58 4.96
N LEU A 6 3.03 7.16 4.72
CA LEU A 6 1.95 7.16 5.72
C LEU A 6 1.69 5.77 6.33
N THR A 7 2.18 4.69 5.72
CA THR A 7 1.98 3.31 6.16
C THR A 7 2.79 2.97 7.41
N VAL A 8 4.07 3.37 7.51
CA VAL A 8 4.88 3.11 8.72
C VAL A 8 4.33 3.85 9.94
N PRO A 9 3.97 5.16 9.84
CA PRO A 9 3.26 5.84 10.92
C PRO A 9 1.93 5.18 11.32
N LEU A 10 1.17 4.64 10.36
CA LEU A 10 -0.05 3.90 10.65
C LEU A 10 0.23 2.64 11.47
N ALA A 11 1.19 1.82 11.02
CA ALA A 11 1.55 0.60 11.72
C ALA A 11 1.94 0.89 13.17
N ARG A 12 2.71 1.95 13.40
CA ARG A 12 3.06 2.44 14.74
C ARG A 12 1.81 2.83 15.54
N TYR A 13 0.91 3.62 14.94
CA TYR A 13 -0.32 4.05 15.61
C TYR A 13 -1.20 2.87 16.04
N VAL A 14 -1.41 1.90 15.15
CA VAL A 14 -2.21 0.71 15.43
C VAL A 14 -1.55 -0.13 16.52
N ALA A 15 -0.23 -0.34 16.47
CA ALA A 15 0.48 -1.10 17.50
C ALA A 15 0.43 -0.41 18.87
N GLU A 16 0.52 0.92 18.93
CA GLU A 16 0.46 1.69 20.19
C GLU A 16 -0.95 1.70 20.81
N HIS A 17 -2.02 1.57 20.01
CA HIS A 17 -3.41 1.75 20.45
C HIS A 17 -4.29 0.51 20.19
N GLU A 18 -3.70 -0.67 19.98
CA GLU A 18 -4.44 -1.85 19.52
C GLU A 18 -5.60 -2.27 20.44
N HIS A 19 -5.52 -1.96 21.73
CA HIS A 19 -6.56 -2.26 22.71
C HIS A 19 -7.72 -1.25 22.70
N ASP A 20 -7.49 -0.06 22.15
CA ASP A 20 -8.47 1.03 22.07
C ASP A 20 -9.17 1.06 20.70
N LEU A 21 -8.63 0.35 19.70
CA LEU A 21 -9.16 0.32 18.34
C LEU A 21 -10.20 -0.79 18.15
N SER A 22 -11.26 -0.46 17.41
CA SER A 22 -12.24 -1.45 16.94
C SER A 22 -11.82 -1.99 15.57
N PHE A 23 -11.78 -3.32 15.44
CA PHE A 23 -11.39 -4.00 14.21
C PHE A 23 -12.60 -4.58 13.47
N PRO A 24 -12.64 -4.52 12.12
CA PRO A 24 -11.59 -4.01 11.23
C PRO A 24 -11.50 -2.48 11.28
N PHE A 25 -10.29 -1.98 11.54
CA PHE A 25 -10.01 -0.56 11.67
C PHE A 25 -9.82 0.03 10.28
N ARG A 26 -10.65 1.01 9.91
CA ARG A 26 -10.64 1.66 8.60
C ARG A 26 -10.18 3.10 8.75
N ARG A 27 -9.29 3.55 7.87
CA ARG A 27 -8.91 4.96 7.83
C ARG A 27 -8.54 5.42 6.44
N TYR A 28 -8.52 6.74 6.29
CA TYR A 28 -7.80 7.40 5.20
C TYR A 28 -6.86 8.46 5.78
N GLN A 29 -5.79 8.79 5.07
CA GLN A 29 -4.89 9.88 5.45
C GLN A 29 -4.38 10.62 4.22
N MET A 30 -4.52 11.95 4.22
CA MET A 30 -3.92 12.84 3.23
C MET A 30 -2.89 13.74 3.89
N GLN A 31 -1.61 13.56 3.57
CA GLN A 31 -0.55 14.36 4.19
C GLN A 31 0.71 14.43 3.31
N ARG A 32 1.51 15.48 3.52
CA ARG A 32 2.84 15.66 2.89
C ARG A 32 3.84 14.64 3.45
N VAL A 33 4.59 14.00 2.56
CA VAL A 33 5.68 13.06 2.86
C VAL A 33 6.98 13.51 2.19
N TYR A 34 8.11 12.99 2.67
CA TYR A 34 9.44 13.49 2.33
C TYR A 34 10.37 12.36 1.89
N ARG A 35 10.98 12.50 0.70
CA ARG A 35 11.95 11.52 0.18
C ARG A 35 13.33 12.15 0.02
N GLY A 36 14.35 11.51 0.59
CA GLY A 36 15.75 11.98 0.57
C GLY A 36 16.50 11.74 -0.74
N GLU A 37 15.82 11.23 -1.77
CA GLU A 37 16.43 10.90 -3.06
C GLU A 37 16.92 12.17 -3.81
N ARG A 38 17.85 11.97 -4.75
CA ARG A 38 18.23 13.05 -5.67
C ARG A 38 17.00 13.47 -6.47
N ALA A 39 16.73 14.78 -6.51
CA ALA A 39 15.64 15.31 -7.31
C ALA A 39 15.87 14.92 -8.77
N GLN A 40 14.96 14.12 -9.32
CA GLN A 40 14.86 13.84 -10.74
C GLN A 40 13.68 14.65 -11.30
N ARG A 41 13.63 14.86 -12.61
CA ARG A 41 12.50 15.55 -13.24
C ARG A 41 11.19 14.82 -12.88
N GLY A 42 10.26 15.54 -12.25
CA GLY A 42 8.98 14.98 -11.78
C GLY A 42 9.02 14.24 -10.43
N ARG A 43 10.20 14.09 -9.79
CA ARG A 43 10.33 13.53 -8.45
C ARG A 43 10.67 14.61 -7.44
N PHE A 44 9.63 15.20 -6.87
CA PHE A 44 9.77 16.15 -5.78
C PHE A 44 10.24 15.46 -4.50
N ARG A 45 10.98 16.20 -3.67
CA ARG A 45 11.35 15.73 -2.33
C ARG A 45 10.20 15.79 -1.34
N GLU A 46 9.12 16.46 -1.72
CA GLU A 46 7.92 16.63 -0.92
C GLU A 46 6.69 16.61 -1.81
N PHE A 47 5.70 15.81 -1.45
CA PHE A 47 4.42 15.69 -2.15
C PHE A 47 3.36 15.11 -1.22
N TYR A 48 2.09 15.24 -1.61
CA TYR A 48 0.97 14.64 -0.88
C TYR A 48 0.82 13.16 -1.23
N GLN A 49 0.63 12.34 -0.20
CA GLN A 49 0.07 11.00 -0.34
C GLN A 49 -1.39 11.02 0.15
N CYS A 50 -2.20 10.14 -0.45
CA CYS A 50 -3.58 9.88 -0.07
C CYS A 50 -3.73 8.36 0.07
N ASP A 51 -3.68 7.89 1.31
CA ASP A 51 -3.72 6.48 1.65
C ASP A 51 -5.10 6.12 2.19
N ILE A 52 -5.57 4.92 1.85
CA ILE A 52 -6.80 4.30 2.38
C ILE A 52 -6.39 2.91 2.84
N ASP A 53 -6.59 2.64 4.12
CA ASP A 53 -6.12 1.43 4.77
C ASP A 53 -7.26 0.76 5.55
N VAL A 54 -7.31 -0.57 5.50
CA VAL A 54 -8.13 -1.39 6.38
C VAL A 54 -7.23 -2.39 7.10
N ILE A 55 -7.26 -2.37 8.42
CA ILE A 55 -6.43 -3.20 9.27
C ILE A 55 -7.34 -4.21 10.00
N GLY A 56 -6.95 -5.47 9.96
CA GLY A 56 -7.52 -6.53 10.80
C GLY A 56 -6.57 -6.88 11.94
N LYS A 57 -7.09 -7.49 13.01
CA LYS A 57 -6.28 -7.95 14.14
C LYS A 57 -5.61 -9.31 13.86
N ASP A 58 -6.41 -10.28 13.39
CA ASP A 58 -5.93 -11.65 13.14
C ASP A 58 -6.07 -12.04 11.67
N ALA A 59 -7.25 -11.80 11.11
CA ALA A 59 -7.57 -12.09 9.73
C ALA A 59 -8.30 -10.90 9.11
N LEU A 60 -8.01 -10.66 7.84
CA LEU A 60 -8.72 -9.69 7.02
C LEU A 60 -9.29 -10.40 5.80
N SER A 61 -10.58 -10.22 5.55
CA SER A 61 -11.24 -10.81 4.38
C SER A 61 -10.69 -10.20 3.10
N ILE A 62 -10.46 -11.03 2.07
CA ILE A 62 -10.07 -10.62 0.72
C ILE A 62 -11.07 -9.63 0.07
N ARG A 63 -12.30 -9.52 0.61
CA ARG A 63 -13.27 -8.49 0.20
C ARG A 63 -12.65 -7.09 0.30
N TYR A 64 -11.78 -6.83 1.28
CA TYR A 64 -11.19 -5.52 1.48
C TYR A 64 -10.22 -5.13 0.35
N ASP A 65 -9.49 -6.07 -0.23
CA ASP A 65 -8.69 -5.85 -1.44
C ASP A 65 -9.57 -5.39 -2.61
N ALA A 66 -10.75 -6.00 -2.79
CA ALA A 66 -11.71 -5.59 -3.81
C ALA A 66 -12.37 -4.23 -3.49
N GLU A 67 -12.65 -3.95 -2.21
CA GLU A 67 -13.21 -2.67 -1.75
C GLU A 67 -12.28 -1.50 -2.08
N VAL A 68 -10.97 -1.65 -1.88
CA VAL A 68 -9.97 -0.62 -2.23
C VAL A 68 -10.03 -0.29 -3.72
N LEU A 69 -10.17 -1.28 -4.60
CA LEU A 69 -10.30 -1.06 -6.04
C LEU A 69 -11.60 -0.34 -6.41
N ALA A 70 -12.71 -0.69 -5.74
CA ALA A 70 -13.98 -0.02 -5.93
C ALA A 70 -13.91 1.46 -5.51
N VAL A 71 -13.22 1.76 -4.40
CA VAL A 71 -13.00 3.13 -3.93
C VAL A 71 -12.11 3.90 -4.91
N ILE A 72 -11.00 3.33 -5.38
CA ILE A 72 -10.17 3.95 -6.43
C ILE A 72 -11.01 4.30 -7.66
N HIS A 73 -11.84 3.35 -8.12
CA HIS A 73 -12.70 3.58 -9.27
C HIS A 73 -13.71 4.71 -9.03
N ALA A 74 -14.37 4.72 -7.87
CA ALA A 74 -15.34 5.76 -7.52
C ALA A 74 -14.68 7.16 -7.47
N VAL A 75 -13.51 7.27 -6.83
CA VAL A 75 -12.76 8.52 -6.73
C VAL A 75 -12.31 9.00 -8.11
N PHE A 76 -11.76 8.12 -8.95
CA PHE A 76 -11.27 8.51 -10.28
C PHE A 76 -12.38 8.84 -11.27
N ALA A 77 -13.54 8.17 -11.15
CA ALA A 77 -14.73 8.52 -11.91
C ALA A 77 -15.23 9.92 -11.54
N GLU A 78 -15.32 10.23 -10.25
CA GLU A 78 -15.73 11.56 -9.76
C GLU A 78 -14.75 12.66 -10.16
N LEU A 79 -13.44 12.38 -10.12
CA LEU A 79 -12.41 13.33 -10.55
C LEU A 79 -12.37 13.54 -12.07
N GLY A 80 -13.03 12.69 -12.86
CA GLY A 80 -13.10 12.83 -14.31
C GLY A 80 -11.75 12.67 -15.02
N ILE A 81 -10.88 11.79 -14.53
CA ILE A 81 -9.51 11.61 -15.10
C ILE A 81 -9.48 10.92 -16.47
N GLY A 82 -10.64 10.51 -16.99
CA GLY A 82 -10.78 9.73 -18.21
C GLY A 82 -10.57 8.22 -17.99
N ALA A 83 -10.26 7.51 -19.07
CA ALA A 83 -10.08 6.06 -19.02
C ALA A 83 -8.80 5.69 -18.27
N PHE A 84 -8.93 4.74 -17.33
CA PHE A 84 -7.80 4.19 -16.58
C PHE A 84 -7.89 2.67 -16.48
N LYS A 85 -6.79 2.02 -16.10
CA LYS A 85 -6.71 0.59 -15.84
C LYS A 85 -5.98 0.37 -14.52
N VAL A 86 -6.44 -0.57 -13.71
CA VAL A 86 -5.74 -1.01 -12.50
C VAL A 86 -5.05 -2.34 -12.80
N GLN A 87 -3.74 -2.39 -12.63
CA GLN A 87 -2.97 -3.64 -12.75
C GLN A 87 -2.95 -4.35 -11.40
N LEU A 88 -3.26 -5.65 -11.40
CA LEU A 88 -3.34 -6.46 -10.20
C LEU A 88 -2.33 -7.59 -10.24
N ASN A 89 -1.70 -7.85 -9.10
CA ASN A 89 -0.77 -8.95 -8.94
C ASN A 89 -0.86 -9.49 -7.51
N ASN A 90 -0.44 -10.74 -7.31
CA ASN A 90 -0.32 -11.37 -6.00
C ASN A 90 1.10 -11.93 -5.84
N ARG A 91 1.81 -11.43 -4.82
CA ARG A 91 3.20 -11.83 -4.54
C ARG A 91 3.37 -13.34 -4.34
N LYS A 92 2.35 -14.04 -3.85
CA LYS A 92 2.37 -15.51 -3.67
C LYS A 92 2.50 -16.25 -5.00
N LEU A 93 1.91 -15.73 -6.08
CA LEU A 93 2.02 -16.32 -7.42
C LEU A 93 3.45 -16.21 -7.94
N LEU A 94 4.07 -15.03 -7.80
CA LEU A 94 5.45 -14.83 -8.23
C LEU A 94 6.44 -15.66 -7.41
N ARG A 95 6.22 -15.79 -6.09
CA ARG A 95 7.04 -16.69 -5.25
C ARG A 95 6.93 -18.14 -5.71
N GLY A 96 5.72 -18.65 -5.91
CA GLY A 96 5.52 -20.02 -6.41
C GLY A 96 6.14 -20.23 -7.80
N PHE A 97 6.09 -19.21 -8.67
CA PHE A 97 6.77 -19.25 -9.97
C PHE A 97 8.28 -19.36 -9.83
N PHE A 98 8.91 -18.53 -9.00
CA PHE A 98 10.36 -18.60 -8.76
C PHE A 98 10.78 -19.93 -8.10
N GLU A 99 10.00 -20.42 -7.14
CA GLU A 99 10.21 -21.74 -6.54
C GLU A 99 10.17 -22.85 -7.59
N SER A 100 9.23 -22.79 -8.55
CA SER A 100 9.14 -23.78 -9.64
C SER A 100 10.36 -23.78 -10.57
N LEU A 101 11.09 -22.67 -10.62
CA LEU A 101 12.33 -22.52 -11.39
C LEU A 101 13.58 -22.87 -10.57
N GLY A 102 13.42 -23.35 -9.34
CA GLY A 102 14.53 -23.65 -8.43
C GLY A 102 15.13 -22.42 -7.74
N VAL A 103 14.52 -21.25 -7.88
CA VAL A 103 14.93 -20.01 -7.21
C VAL A 103 14.15 -19.89 -5.91
N ALA A 104 14.56 -20.66 -4.90
CA ALA A 104 13.89 -20.72 -3.60
C ALA A 104 14.48 -19.77 -2.55
N GLU A 105 15.64 -19.18 -2.82
CA GLU A 105 16.32 -18.29 -1.87
C GLU A 105 15.63 -16.91 -1.83
N GLY A 106 15.14 -16.54 -0.64
CA GLY A 106 14.31 -15.35 -0.46
C GLY A 106 15.01 -14.04 -0.84
N GLU A 107 16.32 -13.94 -0.64
CA GLU A 107 17.11 -12.76 -1.05
C GLU A 107 17.20 -12.63 -2.58
N LEU A 108 17.41 -13.75 -3.29
CA LEU A 108 17.38 -13.80 -4.76
C LEU A 108 16.00 -13.47 -5.31
N GLN A 109 14.92 -13.94 -4.67
CA GLN A 109 13.56 -13.57 -5.05
C GLN A 109 13.29 -12.07 -4.82
N LEU A 110 13.78 -11.50 -3.71
CA LEU A 110 13.60 -10.08 -3.37
C LEU A 110 14.27 -9.13 -4.36
N ALA A 111 15.35 -9.55 -5.02
CA ALA A 111 16.04 -8.72 -6.01
C ALA A 111 15.22 -8.48 -7.30
N VAL A 112 14.19 -9.30 -7.56
CA VAL A 112 13.40 -9.29 -8.81
C VAL A 112 11.91 -8.98 -8.55
N LEU A 113 11.50 -8.93 -7.28
CA LEU A 113 10.14 -8.59 -6.82
C LEU A 113 10.00 -7.11 -6.51
#